data_AF-A0A388QAX9-F1
#
_entry.id   AF-A0A388QAX9-F1
#
_cell.length_a   1.000
_cell.length_b   1.000
_cell.length_c   1.000
_cell.angle_alpha   90.00
_cell.angle_beta   90.00
_cell.angle_gamma   90.00
#
_symmetry.space_group_name_H-M   'P 1'
#
loop_
_entity.id
_entity.type
_entity.pdbx_description
1 polymer ?
#
loop_
_entity_poly.entity_id
_entity_poly.type
_entity_poly.pdbx_seq_one_letter_code
_entity_poly.pdbx_strand_id
1 'polypeptide(L)'
;MGARSHVADRLDSDLLKFISLNAATPGDRVPALDVLSRELGLSVTKLREQLEVARQLGLVEVRPRSGIKSVEYNFLPAIRQSLLFGLALNGNLFQAYGELRNHTEAGFFKEAVARLTSADKEELRSLVAAAQQKLQGHPVRIPHQEHRQLHIGIFRRLENPFVIGLLEAYWEAYEAVELNVFSDYNYLERVWDFHARIVECICAEQLDAGLALLVEHAQLLRDRV
;
A
#
# COMPACT_ATOMS: atom_id res chain seq x y z
N MET A 1 11.42 -28.09 2.42
CA MET A 1 12.63 -27.37 1.98
C MET A 1 12.69 -27.10 0.46
N GLY A 2 12.07 -27.91 -0.42
CA GLY A 2 12.25 -27.79 -1.88
C GLY A 2 11.62 -26.57 -2.59
N ALA A 3 10.39 -26.14 -2.23
CA ALA A 3 9.72 -25.05 -2.96
C ALA A 3 10.41 -23.69 -2.80
N ARG A 4 10.90 -23.38 -1.59
CA ARG A 4 11.60 -22.13 -1.28
C ARG A 4 12.93 -22.00 -2.03
N SER A 5 13.67 -23.10 -2.14
CA SER A 5 14.94 -23.14 -2.90
C SER A 5 14.70 -22.83 -4.38
N HIS A 6 13.71 -23.47 -5.00
CA HIS A 6 13.43 -23.25 -6.42
C HIS A 6 13.02 -21.80 -6.75
N VAL A 7 12.27 -21.14 -5.86
CA VAL A 7 11.93 -19.72 -6.03
C VAL A 7 13.16 -18.83 -5.82
N ALA A 8 13.98 -19.11 -4.81
CA ALA A 8 15.22 -18.38 -4.57
C ALA A 8 16.16 -18.46 -5.78
N ASP A 9 16.27 -19.62 -6.43
CA ASP A 9 17.13 -19.81 -7.61
C ASP A 9 16.75 -18.90 -8.79
N ARG A 10 15.51 -18.42 -8.84
CA ARG A 10 15.00 -17.47 -9.85
C ARG A 10 15.33 -16.00 -9.55
N LEU A 11 15.86 -15.69 -8.38
CA LEU A 11 16.32 -14.33 -8.08
C LEU A 11 17.62 -14.05 -8.86
N ASP A 12 17.77 -12.86 -9.42
CA ASP A 12 19.03 -12.49 -10.10
C ASP A 12 20.12 -12.04 -9.12
N SER A 13 19.76 -11.79 -7.86
CA SER A 13 20.65 -11.29 -6.81
C SER A 13 21.08 -12.40 -5.85
N ASP A 14 22.38 -12.71 -5.83
CA ASP A 14 22.97 -13.68 -4.90
C ASP A 14 22.78 -13.27 -3.43
N LEU A 15 22.83 -11.98 -3.13
CA LEU A 15 22.51 -11.47 -1.80
C LEU A 15 21.07 -11.79 -1.41
N LEU A 16 20.09 -11.56 -2.30
CA LEU A 16 18.70 -11.87 -1.99
C LEU A 16 18.46 -13.38 -1.89
N LYS A 17 19.14 -14.20 -2.71
CA LYS A 17 19.16 -15.66 -2.55
C LYS A 17 19.62 -16.03 -1.16
N PHE A 18 20.80 -15.55 -0.76
CA PHE A 18 21.37 -15.83 0.55
C PHE A 18 20.41 -15.44 1.67
N ILE A 19 19.89 -14.21 1.66
CA ILE A 19 18.97 -13.72 2.68
C ILE A 19 17.71 -14.57 2.73
N SER A 20 17.10 -14.85 1.57
CA SER A 20 15.89 -15.65 1.48
C SER A 20 16.06 -17.08 2.00
N LEU A 21 17.27 -17.63 2.04
CA LEU A 21 17.55 -18.99 2.51
C LEU A 21 18.09 -19.04 3.94
N ASN A 22 18.85 -18.02 4.37
CA ASN A 22 19.64 -18.05 5.60
C ASN A 22 19.26 -16.98 6.64
N ALA A 23 18.55 -15.93 6.24
CA ALA A 23 18.07 -14.84 7.11
C ALA A 23 16.60 -14.55 6.79
N ALA A 24 15.80 -15.60 6.88
CA ALA A 24 14.43 -15.68 6.42
C ALA A 24 13.42 -14.92 7.29
N THR A 25 13.75 -14.73 8.55
CA THR A 25 12.84 -14.22 9.57
C THR A 25 13.08 -12.73 9.75
N PRO A 26 12.02 -11.91 9.83
CA PRO A 26 12.17 -10.50 10.16
C PRO A 26 12.99 -10.32 11.44
N GLY A 27 14.00 -9.46 11.38
CA GLY A 27 14.95 -9.22 12.47
C GLY A 27 16.23 -10.07 12.43
N ASP A 28 16.29 -11.13 11.61
CA ASP A 28 17.50 -11.92 11.42
C ASP A 28 18.66 -11.02 10.96
N ARG A 29 19.86 -11.28 11.52
CA ARG A 29 21.06 -10.56 11.11
C ARG A 29 21.59 -11.15 9.81
N VAL A 30 21.83 -10.28 8.83
CA VAL A 30 22.56 -10.63 7.62
C VAL A 30 24.05 -10.39 7.90
N PRO A 31 24.95 -11.33 7.56
CA PRO A 31 26.38 -11.16 7.79
C PRO A 31 26.94 -9.91 7.11
N ALA A 32 28.06 -9.41 7.62
CA ALA A 32 28.75 -8.27 7.04
C ALA A 32 29.23 -8.59 5.60
N LEU A 33 29.36 -7.56 4.76
CA LEU A 33 29.67 -7.74 3.33
C LEU A 33 31.01 -8.43 3.09
N ASP A 34 31.99 -8.28 3.98
CA ASP A 34 33.29 -8.97 3.88
C ASP A 34 33.17 -10.47 4.17
N VAL A 35 32.27 -10.84 5.08
CA VAL A 35 31.93 -12.25 5.38
C VAL A 35 31.20 -12.86 4.18
N LEU A 36 30.13 -12.20 3.71
CA LEU A 36 29.38 -12.65 2.53
C LEU A 36 30.26 -12.74 1.28
N SER A 37 31.23 -11.84 1.13
CA SER A 37 32.18 -11.87 0.02
C SER A 37 33.01 -13.16 0.00
N ARG A 38 33.50 -13.60 1.17
CA ARG A 38 34.22 -14.88 1.32
C ARG A 38 33.32 -16.09 1.11
N GLU A 39 32.09 -16.05 1.62
CA GLU A 39 31.15 -17.19 1.53
C GLU A 39 30.60 -17.39 0.11
N LEU A 40 30.27 -16.30 -0.57
CA LEU A 40 29.63 -16.33 -1.90
C LEU A 40 30.63 -16.24 -3.05
N GLY A 41 31.92 -15.99 -2.77
CA GLY A 41 32.94 -15.80 -3.80
C GLY A 41 32.74 -14.53 -4.65
N LEU A 42 32.01 -13.54 -4.13
CA LEU A 42 31.68 -12.29 -4.82
C LEU A 42 32.54 -11.13 -4.29
N SER A 43 32.77 -10.11 -5.12
CA SER A 43 33.44 -8.89 -4.65
C SER A 43 32.55 -8.10 -3.68
N VAL A 44 33.15 -7.46 -2.67
CA VAL A 44 32.44 -6.57 -1.74
C VAL A 44 31.71 -5.44 -2.49
N THR A 45 32.29 -4.95 -3.60
CA THR A 45 31.65 -3.95 -4.46
C THR A 45 30.34 -4.47 -5.05
N LYS A 46 30.33 -5.69 -5.62
CA LYS A 46 29.12 -6.30 -6.19
C LYS A 46 28.03 -6.50 -5.14
N LEU A 47 28.41 -6.95 -3.95
CA LEU A 47 27.48 -7.11 -2.83
C LEU A 47 26.90 -5.78 -2.36
N ARG A 48 27.70 -4.70 -2.38
CA ARG A 48 27.20 -3.35 -2.05
C ARG A 48 26.16 -2.87 -3.05
N GLU A 49 26.37 -3.10 -4.35
CA GLU A 49 25.38 -2.79 -5.39
C GLU A 49 24.06 -3.55 -5.17
N GLN A 50 24.14 -4.87 -4.94
CA GLN A 50 22.96 -5.68 -4.64
C GLN A 50 22.26 -5.24 -3.35
N LEU A 51 23.03 -4.82 -2.32
CA LEU A 51 22.50 -4.31 -1.06
C LEU A 51 21.73 -3.00 -1.25
N GLU A 52 22.25 -2.07 -2.06
CA GLU A 52 21.55 -0.80 -2.31
C GLU A 52 20.22 -1.03 -3.02
N VAL A 53 20.16 -1.93 -4.00
CA VAL A 53 18.90 -2.32 -4.65
C VAL A 53 17.94 -2.96 -3.65
N ALA A 54 18.41 -3.93 -2.85
CA ALA A 54 17.59 -4.58 -1.83
C ALA A 54 17.04 -3.57 -0.80
N ARG A 55 17.85 -2.58 -0.41
CA ARG A 55 17.46 -1.51 0.50
C ARG A 55 16.41 -0.59 -0.11
N GLN A 56 16.56 -0.20 -1.38
CA GLN A 56 15.58 0.64 -2.09
C GLN A 56 14.22 -0.08 -2.23
N LEU A 57 14.25 -1.38 -2.50
CA LEU A 57 13.05 -2.22 -2.58
C LEU A 57 12.47 -2.58 -1.20
N GLY A 58 13.08 -2.13 -0.10
CA GLY A 58 12.61 -2.40 1.27
C GLY A 58 12.71 -3.86 1.69
N LEU A 59 13.61 -4.64 1.08
CA LEU A 59 13.80 -6.07 1.37
C LEU A 59 14.76 -6.31 2.54
N VAL A 60 15.49 -5.26 2.95
CA VAL A 60 16.41 -5.27 4.09
C VAL A 60 16.39 -3.92 4.79
N GLU A 61 16.75 -3.93 6.07
CA GLU A 61 17.07 -2.72 6.82
C GLU A 61 18.58 -2.62 7.04
N VAL A 62 19.15 -1.45 6.76
CA VAL A 62 20.56 -1.14 7.02
C VAL A 62 20.64 -0.02 8.04
N ARG A 63 21.16 -0.31 9.24
CA ARG A 63 21.32 0.68 10.31
C ARG A 63 22.81 0.90 10.64
N PRO A 64 23.23 2.17 10.86
CA PRO A 64 24.56 2.45 11.39
C PRO A 64 24.84 1.62 12.66
N ARG A 65 26.02 1.00 12.73
CA ARG A 65 26.50 0.15 13.86
C ARG A 65 25.74 -1.17 14.09
N SER A 66 24.46 -1.27 13.73
CA SER A 66 23.65 -2.49 13.90
C SER A 66 23.76 -3.47 12.72
N GLY A 67 24.29 -3.02 11.58
CA GLY A 67 24.50 -3.84 10.40
C GLY A 67 23.25 -3.99 9.54
N ILE A 68 23.19 -5.10 8.81
CA ILE A 68 22.10 -5.43 7.88
C ILE A 68 21.16 -6.41 8.58
N LYS A 69 19.86 -6.18 8.44
CA LYS A 69 18.82 -7.07 8.97
C LYS A 69 17.77 -7.37 7.92
N SER A 70 17.24 -8.58 7.99
CA SER A 70 16.03 -8.94 7.26
C SER A 70 14.82 -8.24 7.87
N VAL A 71 13.85 -7.91 7.02
CA VAL A 71 12.62 -7.22 7.41
C VAL A 71 11.42 -8.03 6.97
N GLU A 72 10.25 -7.70 7.51
CA GLU A 72 9.00 -8.20 6.97
C GLU A 72 8.82 -7.74 5.53
N TYR A 73 8.32 -8.64 4.67
CA TYR A 73 8.13 -8.32 3.27
C TYR A 73 7.05 -7.24 3.12
N ASN A 74 7.42 -6.14 2.46
CA ASN A 74 6.51 -5.06 2.12
C ASN A 74 6.63 -4.76 0.62
N PHE A 75 5.51 -4.80 -0.10
CA PHE A 75 5.48 -4.52 -1.54
C PHE A 75 5.55 -3.03 -1.88
N LEU A 76 5.10 -2.15 -0.97
CA LEU A 76 4.97 -0.71 -1.19
C LEU A 76 6.24 -0.05 -1.76
N PRO A 77 7.46 -0.26 -1.23
CA PRO A 77 8.65 0.45 -1.72
C PRO A 77 8.92 0.21 -3.20
N ALA A 78 8.74 -1.03 -3.66
CA ALA A 78 8.96 -1.43 -5.05
C ALA A 78 7.93 -0.78 -6.00
N ILE A 79 6.64 -0.95 -5.69
CA ILE A 79 5.57 -0.41 -6.54
C ILE A 79 5.53 1.11 -6.52
N ARG A 80 5.77 1.75 -5.36
CA ARG A 80 5.82 3.22 -5.24
C ARG A 80 6.91 3.80 -6.13
N GLN A 81 8.12 3.26 -6.09
CA GLN A 81 9.23 3.77 -6.90
C GLN A 81 8.91 3.68 -8.40
N SER A 82 8.37 2.54 -8.85
CA SER A 82 7.99 2.36 -10.26
C SER A 82 6.83 3.27 -10.66
N LEU A 83 5.82 3.42 -9.81
CA LEU A 83 4.64 4.24 -10.06
C LEU A 83 5.01 5.72 -10.18
N LEU A 84 5.75 6.27 -9.22
CA LEU A 84 6.16 7.68 -9.24
C LEU A 84 7.03 7.99 -10.47
N PHE A 85 7.92 7.08 -10.86
CA PHE A 85 8.69 7.22 -12.10
C PHE A 85 7.77 7.24 -13.34
N GLY A 86 6.80 6.32 -13.41
CA GLY A 86 5.81 6.32 -14.49
C GLY A 86 5.02 7.62 -14.58
N LEU A 87 4.53 8.13 -13.44
CA LEU A 87 3.78 9.38 -13.37
C LEU A 87 4.62 10.60 -13.77
N ALA A 88 5.92 10.61 -13.42
CA ALA A 88 6.84 11.65 -13.86
C ALA A 88 7.04 11.66 -15.39
N LEU A 89 6.91 10.50 -16.05
CA LEU A 89 6.94 10.39 -17.51
C LEU A 89 5.59 10.74 -18.15
N ASN A 90 4.48 10.34 -17.53
CA ASN A 90 3.13 10.53 -18.04
C ASN A 90 2.10 10.56 -16.91
N GLY A 91 1.59 11.76 -16.60
CA GLY A 91 0.56 11.96 -15.57
C GLY A 91 -0.75 11.21 -15.82
N ASN A 92 -1.09 10.89 -17.07
CA ASN A 92 -2.31 10.14 -17.40
C ASN A 92 -2.28 8.69 -16.86
N LEU A 93 -1.11 8.17 -16.52
CA LEU A 93 -0.99 6.86 -15.85
C LEU A 93 -1.65 6.86 -14.47
N PHE A 94 -1.92 8.03 -13.87
CA PHE A 94 -2.66 8.12 -12.61
C PHE A 94 -4.08 7.56 -12.75
N GLN A 95 -4.77 7.85 -13.86
CA GLN A 95 -6.11 7.31 -14.12
C GLN A 95 -6.08 5.78 -14.24
N ALA A 96 -5.13 5.25 -15.02
CA ALA A 96 -4.96 3.81 -15.18
C ALA A 96 -4.64 3.11 -13.84
N TYR A 97 -3.84 3.74 -12.98
CA TYR A 97 -3.57 3.22 -11.64
C TYR A 97 -4.79 3.31 -10.71
N GLY A 98 -5.60 4.37 -10.83
CA GLY A 98 -6.90 4.49 -10.18
C GLY A 98 -7.88 3.38 -10.59
N GLU A 99 -7.91 3.01 -11.87
CA GLU A 99 -8.70 1.88 -12.35
C GLU A 99 -8.24 0.55 -11.74
N LEU A 100 -6.93 0.31 -11.68
CA LEU A 100 -6.36 -0.88 -11.03
C LEU A 100 -6.79 -0.96 -9.56
N ARG A 101 -6.69 0.16 -8.84
CA ARG A 101 -7.15 0.26 -7.44
C ARG A 101 -8.63 -0.08 -7.33
N ASN A 102 -9.49 0.52 -8.15
CA ASN A 102 -10.94 0.33 -8.09
C ASN A 102 -11.34 -1.16 -8.28
N HIS A 103 -10.74 -1.83 -9.26
CA HIS A 103 -10.97 -3.27 -9.48
C HIS A 103 -10.44 -4.12 -8.33
N THR A 104 -9.27 -3.75 -7.77
CA THR A 104 -8.68 -4.44 -6.62
C THR A 104 -9.58 -4.33 -5.39
N GLU A 105 -10.03 -3.12 -5.05
CA GLU A 105 -10.92 -2.89 -3.92
C GLU A 105 -12.24 -3.65 -4.08
N ALA A 106 -12.87 -3.60 -5.26
CA ALA A 106 -14.11 -4.33 -5.53
C ALA A 106 -13.93 -5.85 -5.42
N GLY A 107 -12.83 -6.39 -5.96
CA GLY A 107 -12.54 -7.83 -5.94
C GLY A 107 -12.33 -8.39 -4.54
N PHE A 108 -11.68 -7.62 -3.66
CA PHE A 108 -11.38 -8.07 -2.29
C PHE A 108 -12.38 -7.56 -1.23
N PHE A 109 -13.36 -6.72 -1.59
CA PHE A 109 -14.21 -6.03 -0.61
C PHE A 109 -14.87 -6.97 0.40
N LYS A 110 -15.59 -8.00 -0.08
CA LYS A 110 -16.32 -8.93 0.80
C LYS A 110 -15.38 -9.70 1.72
N GLU A 111 -14.25 -10.14 1.19
CA GLU A 111 -13.21 -10.84 1.93
C GLU A 111 -12.58 -9.95 3.01
N ALA A 112 -12.35 -8.68 2.70
CA ALA A 112 -11.79 -7.70 3.62
C ALA A 112 -12.77 -7.40 4.76
N VAL A 113 -14.02 -7.11 4.42
CA VAL A 113 -15.08 -6.78 5.39
C VAL A 113 -15.34 -7.94 6.34
N ALA A 114 -15.35 -9.19 5.86
CA ALA A 114 -15.54 -10.37 6.69
C ALA A 114 -14.47 -10.55 7.78
N ARG A 115 -13.30 -9.91 7.63
CA ARG A 115 -12.20 -9.96 8.60
C ARG A 115 -12.21 -8.79 9.60
N LEU A 116 -13.04 -7.77 9.39
CA LEU A 116 -13.10 -6.60 10.26
C LEU A 116 -13.69 -6.95 11.63
N THR A 117 -13.03 -6.47 12.68
CA THR A 117 -13.52 -6.54 14.05
C THR A 117 -14.46 -5.37 14.36
N SER A 118 -15.20 -5.46 15.47
CA SER A 118 -16.03 -4.35 15.95
C SER A 118 -15.23 -3.06 16.18
N ALA A 119 -13.98 -3.18 16.66
CA ALA A 119 -13.09 -2.04 16.84
C ALA A 119 -12.72 -1.39 15.50
N ASP A 120 -12.47 -2.20 14.46
CA ASP A 120 -12.18 -1.65 13.14
C ASP A 120 -13.40 -0.95 12.53
N LYS A 121 -14.59 -1.55 12.68
CA LYS A 121 -15.86 -0.95 12.23
C LYS A 121 -16.12 0.40 12.90
N GLU A 122 -15.83 0.52 14.20
CA GLU A 122 -15.97 1.77 14.94
C GLU A 122 -14.95 2.85 14.52
N GLU A 123 -13.72 2.43 14.21
CA GLU A 123 -12.72 3.32 13.63
C GLU A 123 -13.16 3.84 12.26
N LEU A 124 -13.72 2.99 11.38
CA LEU A 124 -14.25 3.42 10.08
C LEU A 124 -15.35 4.48 10.24
N ARG A 125 -16.26 4.32 11.20
CA ARG A 125 -17.28 5.34 11.52
C ARG A 125 -16.65 6.65 12.00
N SER A 126 -15.65 6.54 12.86
CA SER A 126 -14.94 7.71 13.40
C SER A 126 -14.23 8.50 12.30
N LEU A 127 -13.65 7.82 11.30
CA LEU A 127 -13.04 8.45 10.13
C LEU A 127 -14.06 9.23 9.30
N VAL A 128 -15.24 8.64 9.04
CA VAL A 128 -16.33 9.33 8.33
C VAL A 128 -16.79 10.57 9.09
N ALA A 129 -17.02 10.45 10.41
CA ALA A 129 -17.44 11.58 11.23
C ALA A 129 -16.39 12.70 11.26
N ALA A 130 -15.11 12.36 11.42
CA ALA A 130 -14.01 13.33 11.41
C ALA A 130 -13.90 14.05 10.06
N ALA A 131 -14.10 13.33 8.95
CA ALA A 131 -14.06 13.92 7.62
C ALA A 131 -15.23 14.88 7.36
N GLN A 132 -16.45 14.49 7.73
CA GLN A 132 -17.62 15.35 7.62
C GLN A 132 -17.47 16.62 8.48
N GLN A 133 -16.91 16.49 9.70
CA GLN A 133 -16.61 17.64 10.55
C GLN A 133 -15.60 18.60 9.89
N LYS A 134 -14.57 18.06 9.21
CA LYS A 134 -13.60 18.89 8.48
C LYS A 134 -14.22 19.62 7.30
N LEU A 135 -15.14 18.98 6.56
CA LEU A 135 -15.86 19.59 5.44
C LEU A 135 -16.86 20.67 5.91
N GLN A 136 -17.51 20.48 7.05
CA GLN A 136 -18.46 21.46 7.61
C GLN A 136 -17.78 22.59 8.39
N GLY A 137 -16.48 22.47 8.64
CA GLY A 137 -15.68 23.43 9.39
C GLY A 137 -15.50 24.78 8.70
N HIS A 138 -15.19 25.81 9.49
CA HIS A 138 -14.84 27.15 9.00
C HIS A 138 -13.43 27.52 9.52
N PRO A 139 -12.38 27.56 8.68
CA PRO A 139 -12.38 27.26 7.25
C PRO A 139 -12.58 25.76 6.94
N VAL A 140 -13.07 25.48 5.73
CA VAL A 140 -13.21 24.12 5.20
C VAL A 140 -11.84 23.46 5.14
N ARG A 141 -11.77 22.21 5.60
CA ARG A 141 -10.56 21.39 5.54
C ARG A 141 -10.84 20.15 4.71
N ILE A 142 -9.98 19.86 3.74
CA ILE A 142 -10.16 18.68 2.90
C ILE A 142 -9.64 17.43 3.66
N PRO A 143 -10.48 16.40 3.87
CA PRO A 143 -10.15 15.25 4.72
C PRO A 143 -9.34 14.16 3.98
N HIS A 144 -8.19 14.53 3.42
CA HIS A 144 -7.36 13.59 2.65
C HIS A 144 -6.81 12.44 3.48
N GLN A 145 -6.41 12.71 4.72
CA GLN A 145 -5.89 11.70 5.63
C GLN A 145 -6.97 10.68 5.98
N GLU A 146 -8.19 11.14 6.26
CA GLU A 146 -9.33 10.27 6.54
C GLU A 146 -9.68 9.43 5.32
N HIS A 147 -9.64 10.00 4.11
CA HIS A 147 -9.92 9.27 2.88
C HIS A 147 -8.91 8.12 2.67
N ARG A 148 -7.61 8.40 2.86
CA ARG A 148 -6.55 7.39 2.84
C ARG A 148 -6.78 6.30 3.89
N GLN A 149 -6.99 6.72 5.15
CA GLN A 149 -7.18 5.81 6.27
C GLN A 149 -8.44 4.96 6.13
N LEU A 150 -9.51 5.49 5.55
CA LEU A 150 -10.76 4.75 5.34
C LEU A 150 -10.53 3.58 4.38
N HIS A 151 -9.96 3.84 3.20
CA HIS A 151 -9.71 2.78 2.23
C HIS A 151 -8.70 1.76 2.76
N ILE A 152 -7.56 2.19 3.31
CA ILE A 152 -6.62 1.24 3.92
C ILE A 152 -7.25 0.46 5.08
N GLY A 153 -8.06 1.12 5.90
CA GLY A 153 -8.72 0.55 7.07
C GLY A 153 -9.73 -0.56 6.74
N ILE A 154 -10.39 -0.50 5.58
CA ILE A 154 -11.27 -1.57 5.10
C ILE A 154 -10.46 -2.84 4.78
N PHE A 155 -9.26 -2.68 4.21
CA PHE A 155 -8.47 -3.79 3.66
C PHE A 155 -7.36 -4.30 4.61
N ARG A 156 -7.04 -3.58 5.69
CA ARG A 156 -5.88 -3.84 6.57
C ARG A 156 -5.73 -5.24 7.14
N ARG A 157 -6.82 -6.02 7.21
CA ARG A 157 -6.83 -7.39 7.75
C ARG A 157 -6.77 -8.49 6.68
N LEU A 158 -6.62 -8.15 5.40
CA LEU A 158 -6.55 -9.15 4.33
C LEU A 158 -5.32 -10.06 4.40
N GLU A 159 -4.28 -9.68 5.15
CA GLU A 159 -2.98 -10.38 5.17
C GLU A 159 -2.40 -10.57 3.76
N ASN A 160 -2.70 -9.62 2.86
CA ASN A 160 -2.24 -9.62 1.48
C ASN A 160 -1.34 -8.40 1.22
N PRO A 161 -0.01 -8.54 1.34
CA PRO A 161 0.93 -7.41 1.22
C PRO A 161 0.91 -6.77 -0.17
N PHE A 162 0.49 -7.50 -1.20
CA PHE A 162 0.38 -6.95 -2.56
C PHE A 162 -0.81 -6.01 -2.68
N VAL A 163 -1.98 -6.40 -2.15
CA VAL A 163 -3.16 -5.53 -2.12
C VAL A 163 -2.88 -4.29 -1.29
N ILE A 164 -2.34 -4.45 -0.08
CA ILE A 164 -2.02 -3.30 0.78
C ILE A 164 -1.01 -2.36 0.10
N GLY A 165 0.08 -2.89 -0.44
CA GLY A 165 1.08 -2.08 -1.13
C GLY A 165 0.54 -1.36 -2.37
N LEU A 166 -0.37 -1.99 -3.12
CA LEU A 166 -1.08 -1.37 -4.26
C LEU A 166 -1.93 -0.18 -3.80
N LEU A 167 -2.74 -0.37 -2.75
CA LEU A 167 -3.62 0.67 -2.22
C LEU A 167 -2.82 1.82 -1.59
N GLU A 168 -1.77 1.52 -0.83
CA GLU A 168 -0.90 2.54 -0.23
C GLU A 168 -0.19 3.37 -1.30
N ALA A 169 0.31 2.73 -2.36
CA ALA A 169 0.97 3.43 -3.45
C ALA A 169 0.05 4.37 -4.22
N TYR A 170 -1.26 4.08 -4.30
CA TYR A 170 -2.24 5.02 -4.87
C TYR A 170 -2.23 6.35 -4.11
N TRP A 171 -2.14 6.30 -2.78
CA TRP A 171 -2.15 7.51 -1.95
C TRP A 171 -0.84 8.29 -2.04
N GLU A 172 0.30 7.62 -2.14
CA GLU A 172 1.59 8.28 -2.42
C GLU A 172 1.55 8.99 -3.78
N ALA A 173 0.95 8.37 -4.80
CA ALA A 173 0.74 9.00 -6.10
C ALA A 173 -0.25 10.17 -6.03
N TYR A 174 -1.37 9.99 -5.34
CA TYR A 174 -2.42 11.00 -5.19
C TYR A 174 -1.88 12.28 -4.51
N GLU A 175 -1.02 12.13 -3.50
CA GLU A 175 -0.31 13.24 -2.86
C GLU A 175 0.70 13.91 -3.82
N ALA A 176 1.43 13.12 -4.62
CA ALA A 176 2.45 13.63 -5.55
C ALA A 176 1.89 14.41 -6.74
N VAL A 177 0.67 14.09 -7.21
CA VAL A 177 0.03 14.79 -8.34
C VAL A 177 -0.79 16.03 -7.91
N GLU A 178 -0.70 16.44 -6.64
CA GLU A 178 -1.37 17.63 -6.08
C GLU A 178 -2.87 17.75 -6.40
N LEU A 179 -3.58 16.62 -6.56
CA LEU A 179 -5.04 16.61 -6.78
C LEU A 179 -5.85 17.22 -5.61
N ASN A 180 -5.17 17.56 -4.52
CA ASN A 180 -5.69 18.23 -3.34
C ASN A 180 -6.01 19.71 -3.57
N VAL A 181 -5.48 20.33 -4.64
CA VAL A 181 -5.56 21.79 -4.82
C VAL A 181 -6.89 22.23 -5.47
N PHE A 182 -7.63 21.34 -6.14
CA PHE A 182 -8.87 21.68 -6.85
C PHE A 182 -9.91 20.58 -6.77
N SER A 183 -10.58 20.44 -5.63
CA SER A 183 -11.81 19.61 -5.52
C SER A 183 -12.99 20.52 -5.19
N ASP A 184 -14.03 20.50 -6.03
CA ASP A 184 -15.30 21.17 -5.75
C ASP A 184 -15.85 20.66 -4.40
N TYR A 185 -16.32 21.57 -3.56
CA TYR A 185 -16.92 21.25 -2.27
C TYR A 185 -18.07 20.25 -2.42
N ASN A 186 -18.95 20.47 -3.39
CA ASN A 186 -20.10 19.59 -3.65
C ASN A 186 -19.66 18.16 -4.03
N TYR A 187 -18.52 18.05 -4.73
CA TYR A 187 -17.93 16.77 -5.07
C TYR A 187 -17.42 16.05 -3.82
N LEU A 188 -16.72 16.76 -2.93
CA LEU A 188 -16.24 16.18 -1.68
C LEU A 188 -17.39 15.75 -0.76
N GLU A 189 -18.47 16.53 -0.67
CA GLU A 189 -19.67 16.11 0.07
C GLU A 189 -20.25 14.81 -0.49
N ARG A 190 -20.44 14.71 -1.82
CA ARG A 190 -20.90 13.46 -2.45
C ARG A 190 -19.98 12.28 -2.15
N VAL A 191 -18.66 12.45 -2.25
CA VAL A 191 -17.69 11.39 -1.95
C VAL A 191 -17.87 10.87 -0.52
N TRP A 192 -18.00 11.77 0.45
CA TRP A 192 -18.15 11.38 1.86
C TRP A 192 -19.53 10.84 2.21
N ASP A 193 -20.58 11.23 1.48
CA ASP A 193 -21.90 10.58 1.57
C ASP A 193 -21.84 9.12 1.11
N PHE A 194 -21.09 8.84 0.05
CA PHE A 194 -20.83 7.45 -0.37
C PHE A 194 -20.05 6.68 0.71
N HIS A 195 -18.99 7.26 1.25
CA HIS A 195 -18.21 6.62 2.31
C HIS A 195 -19.05 6.30 3.55
N ALA A 196 -19.92 7.23 3.97
CA ALA A 196 -20.83 7.01 5.09
C ALA A 196 -21.74 5.79 4.85
N ARG A 197 -22.40 5.74 3.69
CA ARG A 197 -23.30 4.63 3.32
C ARG A 197 -22.56 3.29 3.19
N ILE A 198 -21.34 3.30 2.64
CA ILE A 198 -20.49 2.10 2.56
C ILE A 198 -20.18 1.58 3.97
N VAL A 199 -19.77 2.47 4.89
CA VAL A 199 -19.45 2.09 6.27
C VAL A 199 -20.69 1.59 7.00
N GLU A 200 -21.86 2.19 6.78
CA GLU A 200 -23.13 1.69 7.32
C GLU A 200 -23.43 0.27 6.86
N CYS A 201 -23.30 -0.02 5.55
CA CYS A 201 -23.45 -1.37 5.02
C CYS A 201 -22.43 -2.35 5.60
N ILE A 202 -21.16 -1.94 5.78
CA ILE A 202 -20.12 -2.74 6.43
C ILE A 202 -20.53 -3.09 7.87
N CYS A 203 -21.02 -2.11 8.63
CA CYS A 203 -21.43 -2.30 10.01
C CYS A 203 -22.68 -3.18 10.14
N ALA A 204 -23.63 -3.04 9.21
CA ALA A 204 -24.86 -3.82 9.13
C ALA A 204 -24.68 -5.18 8.42
N GLU A 205 -23.46 -5.52 7.99
CA GLU A 205 -23.11 -6.76 7.28
C GLU A 205 -23.88 -6.95 5.95
N GLN A 206 -24.29 -5.84 5.34
CA GLN A 206 -24.96 -5.81 4.04
C GLN A 206 -23.92 -5.77 2.91
N LEU A 207 -23.17 -6.86 2.75
CA LEU A 207 -21.97 -6.91 1.91
C LEU A 207 -22.23 -6.60 0.43
N ASP A 208 -23.34 -7.09 -0.13
CA ASP A 208 -23.71 -6.84 -1.53
C ASP A 208 -24.05 -5.38 -1.78
N ALA A 209 -24.81 -4.75 -0.87
CA ALA A 209 -25.14 -3.33 -0.95
C ALA A 209 -23.89 -2.46 -0.78
N GLY A 210 -23.02 -2.79 0.19
CA GLY A 210 -21.75 -2.10 0.39
C GLY A 210 -20.83 -2.19 -0.83
N LEU A 211 -20.75 -3.36 -1.47
CA LEU A 211 -19.96 -3.53 -2.70
C LEU A 211 -20.53 -2.70 -3.86
N ALA A 212 -21.85 -2.71 -4.04
CA ALA A 212 -22.50 -1.91 -5.08
C ALA A 212 -22.18 -0.41 -4.90
N LEU A 213 -22.25 0.09 -3.66
CA LEU A 213 -21.91 1.47 -3.31
C LEU A 213 -20.43 1.78 -3.54
N LEU A 214 -19.52 0.86 -3.22
CA LEU A 214 -18.09 1.04 -3.47
C LEU A 214 -17.79 1.15 -4.98
N VAL A 215 -18.43 0.30 -5.78
CA VAL A 215 -18.31 0.33 -7.24
C VAL A 215 -18.87 1.62 -7.83
N GLU A 216 -20.00 2.10 -7.32
CA GLU A 216 -20.61 3.38 -7.73
C GLU A 216 -19.73 4.59 -7.33
N HIS A 217 -19.21 4.60 -6.10
CA HIS A 217 -18.25 5.59 -5.61
C HIS A 217 -17.01 5.68 -6.52
N ALA A 218 -16.48 4.54 -6.96
CA ALA A 218 -15.34 4.49 -7.86
C ALA A 218 -15.60 5.15 -9.24
N GLN A 219 -16.87 5.26 -9.66
CA GLN A 219 -17.24 5.92 -10.91
C GLN A 219 -17.20 7.44 -10.79
N LEU A 220 -17.53 8.00 -9.62
CA LEU A 220 -17.44 9.44 -9.37
C LEU A 220 -16.02 9.99 -9.57
N LEU A 221 -15.02 9.19 -9.25
CA LEU A 221 -13.61 9.54 -9.46
C LEU A 221 -13.24 9.63 -10.94
N ARG A 222 -13.93 8.90 -11.83
CA ARG A 222 -13.71 8.95 -13.28
C ARG A 222 -14.35 10.18 -13.91
N ASP A 223 -15.52 10.59 -13.40
CA ASP A 223 -16.26 11.75 -13.90
C ASP A 223 -15.64 13.10 -13.48
N ARG A 224 -14.53 13.08 -12.74
CA ARG A 224 -13.76 14.27 -12.32
C ARG A 224 -12.89 14.86 -13.45
N VAL A 225 -12.64 14.10 -14.52
CA VAL A 225 -11.69 14.45 -15.59
C VAL A 225 -12.40 14.76 -16.89
#